data_AF-A0A916H4A5-F1
#
_entry.id   AF-A0A916H4A5-F1
#
_cell.length_a   1.000
_cell.length_b   1.000
_cell.length_c   1.000
_cell.angle_alpha   90.00
_cell.angle_beta   90.00
_cell.angle_gamma   90.00
#
_symmetry.space_group_name_H-M   'P 1'
#
loop_
_entity.id
_entity.type
_entity.pdbx_description
1 polymer ?
#
loop_
_entity_poly.entity_id
_entity_poly.type
_entity_poly.pdbx_seq_one_letter_code
_entity_poly.pdbx_strand_id
1 'polypeptide(L)'
;MPANAWDNPMGTDGFEFVEFAAPEPLELDRLFRTLGFLPVARHRSKDVTLYRQGGINFILNAEAESFAQSFARVHGPSVCAIALRVRGAREAANRAKALGAEVLPGSARPGEINIP
;
A
#
# COMPACT_ATOMS: atom_id res chain seq x y z
N MET A 1 21.38 -6.84 26.28
CA MET A 1 20.14 -6.31 26.89
C MET A 1 18.97 -6.81 26.05
N PRO A 2 17.88 -7.30 26.65
CA PRO A 2 16.66 -7.60 25.90
C PRO A 2 16.12 -6.34 25.24
N ALA A 3 15.46 -6.48 24.08
CA ALA A 3 14.81 -5.36 23.40
C ALA A 3 13.71 -4.79 24.29
N ASN A 4 13.65 -3.46 24.40
CA ASN A 4 12.58 -2.75 25.08
C ASN A 4 11.35 -2.70 24.15
N ALA A 5 10.14 -2.75 24.72
CA ALA A 5 8.88 -2.61 23.97
C ALA A 5 8.77 -1.29 23.20
N TRP A 6 9.56 -0.28 23.58
CA TRP A 6 9.61 1.03 22.93
C TRP A 6 10.73 1.18 21.88
N ASP A 7 11.56 0.15 21.68
CA ASP A 7 12.58 0.18 20.64
C ASP A 7 11.92 0.22 19.26
N ASN A 8 12.36 1.16 18.40
CA ASN A 8 11.91 1.25 17.01
C ASN A 8 13.04 0.89 16.03
N PRO A 9 13.46 -0.39 15.96
CA PRO A 9 14.59 -0.81 15.14
C PRO A 9 14.30 -0.77 13.63
N MET A 10 13.02 -0.68 13.25
CA MET A 10 12.58 -0.53 11.87
C MET A 10 12.47 0.95 11.46
N GLY A 11 12.60 1.87 12.42
CA GLY A 11 12.46 3.31 12.20
C GLY A 11 11.11 3.71 11.61
N THR A 12 10.03 3.02 11.99
CA THR A 12 8.68 3.30 11.50
C THR A 12 8.19 4.67 11.95
N ASP A 13 7.45 5.36 11.09
CA ASP A 13 6.93 6.70 11.31
C ASP A 13 5.47 6.83 10.82
N GLY A 14 4.65 5.87 11.23
CA GLY A 14 3.23 5.79 10.86
C GLY A 14 2.99 5.27 9.45
N PHE A 15 1.77 5.50 8.96
CA PHE A 15 1.29 5.01 7.67
C PHE A 15 1.64 5.98 6.53
N GLU A 16 2.02 5.40 5.39
CA GLU A 16 2.13 6.13 4.13
C GLU A 16 0.82 6.04 3.35
N PHE A 17 0.31 4.82 3.11
CA PHE A 17 -0.98 4.60 2.47
C PHE A 17 -1.62 3.27 2.87
N VAL A 18 -2.92 3.14 2.59
CA VAL A 18 -3.66 1.87 2.56
C VAL A 18 -4.14 1.62 1.13
N GLU A 19 -3.87 0.43 0.60
CA GLU A 19 -4.26 0.03 -0.75
C GLU A 19 -5.45 -0.93 -0.71
N PHE A 20 -6.48 -0.58 -1.46
CA PHE A 20 -7.74 -1.30 -1.54
C PHE A 20 -7.95 -1.87 -2.93
N ALA A 21 -8.63 -3.01 -2.97
CA ALA A 21 -9.09 -3.65 -4.19
C ALA A 21 -10.52 -4.14 -4.00
N ALA A 22 -11.31 -4.15 -5.07
CA ALA A 22 -12.66 -4.68 -5.09
C ALA A 22 -12.95 -5.33 -6.45
N PRO A 23 -13.84 -6.34 -6.51
CA PRO A 23 -14.35 -6.85 -7.78
C PRO A 23 -15.04 -5.75 -8.61
N GLU A 24 -15.74 -4.83 -7.93
CA GLU A 24 -16.37 -3.64 -8.51
C GLU A 24 -15.76 -2.36 -7.91
N PRO A 25 -14.70 -1.79 -8.53
CA PRO A 25 -13.97 -0.65 -7.98
C PRO A 25 -14.82 0.61 -7.75
N LEU A 26 -15.91 0.77 -8.50
CA LEU A 26 -16.78 1.94 -8.39
C LEU A 26 -17.51 2.01 -7.03
N GLU A 27 -17.70 0.87 -6.37
CA GLU A 27 -18.28 0.85 -5.02
C GLU A 27 -17.33 1.51 -4.00
N LEU A 28 -16.03 1.23 -4.10
CA LEU A 28 -15.01 1.87 -3.26
C LEU A 28 -14.82 3.34 -3.60
N ASP A 29 -14.85 3.75 -4.88
CA ASP A 29 -14.82 5.17 -5.27
C ASP A 29 -15.94 5.96 -4.58
N ARG A 30 -17.18 5.45 -4.65
CA ARG A 30 -18.35 6.09 -4.02
C ARG A 30 -18.20 6.15 -2.50
N LEU A 31 -17.74 5.07 -1.88
CA LEU A 31 -17.49 5.03 -0.44
C LEU A 31 -16.43 6.07 -0.03
N PHE A 32 -15.29 6.11 -0.70
CA PHE A 32 -14.21 7.05 -0.39
C PHE A 32 -14.66 8.50 -0.48
N ARG A 33 -15.42 8.85 -1.52
CA ARG A 33 -16.02 10.19 -1.67
C ARG A 33 -16.99 10.51 -0.54
N THR A 34 -17.79 9.54 -0.12
CA THR A 34 -18.74 9.69 1.00
C THR A 34 -18.00 9.92 2.32
N LEU A 35 -16.84 9.30 2.50
CA LEU A 35 -15.94 9.51 3.63
C LEU A 35 -15.14 10.82 3.56
N GLY A 36 -15.33 11.64 2.52
CA GLY A 36 -14.66 12.93 2.35
C GLY A 36 -13.29 12.87 1.66
N PHE A 37 -12.91 11.73 1.07
CA PHE A 37 -11.70 11.64 0.25
C PHE A 37 -11.96 12.14 -1.18
N LEU A 38 -10.94 12.75 -1.76
CA LEU A 38 -10.96 13.20 -3.16
C LEU A 38 -9.93 12.42 -3.98
N PRO A 39 -10.23 12.01 -5.22
CA PRO A 39 -9.21 11.50 -6.12
C PRO A 39 -8.28 12.65 -6.52
N VAL A 40 -7.00 12.53 -6.18
CA VAL A 40 -6.01 13.60 -6.39
C VAL A 40 -4.97 13.27 -7.45
N ALA A 41 -4.79 11.98 -7.78
CA ALA A 41 -3.88 11.55 -8.83
C ALA A 41 -4.29 10.19 -9.41
N ARG A 42 -3.78 9.89 -10.60
CA ARG A 42 -3.81 8.54 -11.18
C ARG A 42 -2.41 8.06 -11.47
N HIS A 43 -2.22 6.76 -11.37
CA HIS A 43 -0.96 6.13 -11.78
C HIS A 43 -0.76 6.31 -13.29
N ARG A 44 0.50 6.46 -13.71
CA ARG A 44 0.84 6.82 -15.10
C ARG A 44 0.52 5.75 -16.13
N SER A 45 0.47 4.49 -15.70
CA SER A 45 0.48 3.30 -16.57
C SER A 45 -0.46 2.17 -16.13
N LYS A 46 -1.05 2.28 -14.93
CA LYS A 46 -1.89 1.25 -14.29
C LYS A 46 -3.23 1.87 -13.94
N ASP A 47 -4.29 1.09 -13.88
CA ASP A 47 -5.60 1.52 -13.40
C ASP A 47 -5.61 1.61 -11.87
N VAL A 48 -4.93 2.63 -11.38
CA VAL A 48 -4.74 2.89 -9.96
C VAL A 48 -5.01 4.36 -9.69
N THR A 49 -5.90 4.66 -8.74
CA THR A 49 -6.28 6.02 -8.36
C THR A 49 -5.87 6.30 -6.92
N LEU A 50 -5.20 7.43 -6.69
CA LEU A 50 -4.86 7.93 -5.37
C LEU A 50 -5.96 8.86 -4.87
N TYR A 51 -6.52 8.53 -3.72
CA TYR A 51 -7.46 9.33 -2.95
C TYR A 51 -6.78 9.95 -1.74
N ARG A 52 -7.11 11.21 -1.42
CA ARG A 52 -6.52 11.91 -0.28
C ARG A 52 -7.57 12.69 0.52
N GLN A 53 -7.40 12.65 1.84
CA GLN A 53 -8.09 13.50 2.82
C GLN A 53 -7.07 13.95 3.87
N GLY A 54 -6.71 15.24 3.88
CA GLY A 54 -5.62 15.73 4.71
C GLY A 54 -4.31 14.95 4.46
N GLY A 55 -3.74 14.36 5.51
CA GLY A 55 -2.53 13.52 5.43
C GLY A 55 -2.76 12.03 5.14
N ILE A 56 -4.00 11.59 4.88
CA ILE A 56 -4.34 10.18 4.67
C ILE A 56 -4.37 9.87 3.17
N ASN A 57 -3.70 8.79 2.77
CA ASN A 57 -3.66 8.32 1.39
C ASN A 57 -4.34 6.96 1.27
N PHE A 58 -5.36 6.87 0.42
CA PHE A 58 -5.95 5.61 -0.02
C PHE A 58 -5.60 5.37 -1.48
N ILE A 59 -5.16 4.16 -1.79
CA ILE A 59 -4.96 3.71 -3.17
C ILE A 59 -6.12 2.79 -3.53
N LEU A 60 -6.84 3.09 -4.61
CA LEU A 60 -7.75 2.14 -5.24
C LEU A 60 -7.03 1.49 -6.41
N ASN A 61 -6.76 0.20 -6.29
CA ASN A 61 -6.14 -0.58 -7.35
C ASN A 61 -7.18 -1.41 -8.10
N ALA A 62 -7.45 -1.00 -9.33
CA ALA A 62 -8.37 -1.63 -10.27
C ALA A 62 -7.63 -2.33 -11.42
N GLU A 63 -6.30 -2.46 -11.34
CA GLU A 63 -5.47 -3.05 -12.39
C GLU A 63 -5.87 -4.52 -12.64
N ALA A 64 -6.24 -4.84 -13.87
CA ALA A 64 -6.56 -6.20 -14.28
C ALA A 64 -5.32 -7.11 -14.24
N GLU A 65 -5.54 -8.42 -14.08
CA GLU A 65 -4.47 -9.43 -14.08
C GLU A 65 -3.37 -9.17 -13.03
N SER A 66 -3.73 -8.48 -11.94
CA SER A 66 -2.82 -8.11 -10.87
C SER A 66 -3.02 -8.95 -9.60
N PHE A 67 -2.08 -8.83 -8.67
CA PHE A 67 -2.25 -9.34 -7.31
C PHE A 67 -3.51 -8.77 -6.65
N ALA A 68 -3.73 -7.45 -6.76
CA ALA A 68 -4.87 -6.76 -6.17
C ALA A 68 -6.21 -7.32 -6.68
N GLN A 69 -6.33 -7.55 -7.99
CA GLN A 69 -7.54 -8.15 -8.56
C GLN A 69 -7.76 -9.58 -8.09
N SER A 70 -6.69 -10.38 -8.01
CA SER A 70 -6.77 -11.76 -7.53
C SER A 70 -7.14 -11.82 -6.04
N PHE A 71 -6.61 -10.91 -5.23
CA PHE A 71 -6.97 -10.77 -3.81
C PHE A 71 -8.44 -10.39 -3.65
N ALA A 72 -8.92 -9.40 -4.40
CA ALA A 72 -10.31 -8.95 -4.38
C ALA A 72 -11.31 -10.05 -4.81
N ARG A 73 -10.93 -10.94 -5.73
CA ARG A 73 -11.76 -12.09 -6.10
C ARG A 73 -12.02 -13.06 -4.95
N VAL A 74 -11.06 -13.21 -4.04
CA VAL A 74 -11.18 -14.11 -2.88
C VAL A 74 -11.86 -13.41 -1.70
N HIS A 75 -11.54 -12.13 -1.49
CA HIS A 75 -11.89 -11.42 -0.26
C HIS A 75 -13.00 -10.36 -0.43
N GLY A 76 -13.45 -10.09 -1.65
CA GLY A 76 -14.35 -8.96 -1.94
C GLY A 76 -13.65 -7.60 -1.78
N PRO A 77 -14.42 -6.51 -1.62
CA PRO A 77 -13.87 -5.18 -1.32
C PRO A 77 -13.05 -5.22 -0.02
N SER A 78 -11.74 -5.02 -0.12
CA SER A 78 -10.81 -5.25 0.98
C SER A 78 -9.52 -4.44 0.86
N VAL A 79 -8.75 -4.38 1.97
CA VAL A 79 -7.37 -3.89 1.97
C VAL A 79 -6.46 -5.01 1.50
N CYS A 80 -5.69 -4.79 0.42
CA CYS A 80 -4.75 -5.77 -0.12
C CYS A 80 -3.28 -5.45 0.19
N ALA A 81 -2.96 -4.19 0.55
CA ALA A 81 -1.63 -3.81 1.02
C ALA A 81 -1.66 -2.58 1.93
N ILE A 82 -0.63 -2.43 2.75
CA ILE A 82 -0.40 -1.26 3.62
C ILE A 82 1.06 -0.85 3.47
N ALA A 83 1.31 0.44 3.33
CA ALA A 83 2.66 1.00 3.35
C ALA A 83 2.93 1.76 4.64
N LEU A 84 4.11 1.54 5.21
CA LEU A 84 4.61 2.25 6.37
C LEU A 84 5.70 3.23 5.95
N ARG A 85 5.70 4.42 6.55
CA ARG A 85 6.86 5.30 6.47
C ARG A 85 7.96 4.74 7.35
N VAL A 86 9.17 4.70 6.82
CA VAL A 86 10.36 4.24 7.54
C VAL A 86 11.54 5.16 7.23
N ARG A 87 12.43 5.35 8.20
CA ARG A 87 13.65 6.17 8.03
C ARG A 87 14.57 5.65 6.92
N GLY A 88 14.63 4.33 6.73
CA GLY A 88 15.47 3.67 5.71
C GLY A 88 14.79 2.42 5.18
N ALA A 89 14.19 2.52 3.98
CA ALA A 89 13.37 1.45 3.41
C ALA A 89 14.16 0.16 3.14
N ARG A 90 15.39 0.28 2.63
CA ARG A 90 16.25 -0.86 2.35
C ARG A 90 16.74 -1.53 3.65
N GLU A 91 17.10 -0.73 4.65
CA GLU A 91 17.54 -1.22 5.95
C GLU A 91 16.40 -1.94 6.68
N ALA A 92 15.19 -1.37 6.64
CA ALA A 92 13.98 -1.98 7.17
C ALA A 92 13.67 -3.31 6.45
N ALA A 93 13.62 -3.33 5.11
CA ALA A 93 13.35 -4.54 4.33
C ALA A 93 14.40 -5.64 4.59
N ASN A 94 15.69 -5.30 4.60
CA ASN A 94 16.77 -6.24 4.89
C ASN A 94 16.64 -6.82 6.30
N ARG A 95 16.28 -6.00 7.29
CA ARG A 95 16.05 -6.45 8.65
C ARG A 95 14.84 -7.37 8.76
N ALA A 96 13.71 -7.01 8.13
CA ALA A 96 12.52 -7.87 8.09
C ALA A 96 12.85 -9.24 7.51
N LYS A 97 13.58 -9.27 6.38
CA LYS A 97 14.07 -10.49 5.76
C LYS A 97 14.96 -11.30 6.70
N ALA A 98 15.91 -10.66 7.37
CA ALA A 98 16.79 -11.32 8.35
C ALA A 98 16.03 -11.92 9.55
N LEU A 99 14.84 -11.39 9.85
CA LEU A 99 13.94 -11.88 10.90
C LEU A 99 12.90 -12.89 10.37
N GLY A 100 12.98 -13.31 9.11
CA GLY A 100 12.14 -14.36 8.53
C GLY A 100 10.94 -13.87 7.73
N ALA A 101 10.81 -12.57 7.45
CA ALA A 101 9.78 -12.09 6.55
C ALA A 101 10.05 -12.54 5.10
N GLU A 102 8.98 -12.95 4.40
CA GLU A 102 9.01 -13.15 2.97
C GLU A 102 9.03 -11.79 2.25
N VAL A 103 10.00 -11.59 1.36
CA VAL A 103 10.13 -10.36 0.58
C VAL A 103 9.60 -10.62 -0.82
N LEU A 104 8.53 -9.93 -1.19
CA LEU A 104 7.97 -9.99 -2.53
C LEU A 104 8.86 -9.19 -3.49
N PRO A 105 9.14 -9.70 -4.70
CA PRO A 105 9.92 -8.95 -5.68
C PRO A 105 9.12 -7.72 -6.15
N GLY A 106 9.80 -6.58 -6.19
CA GLY A 106 9.21 -5.35 -6.74
C GLY A 106 8.91 -5.46 -8.23
N SER A 107 7.78 -4.87 -8.67
CA SER A 107 7.30 -4.90 -10.05
C SER A 107 7.34 -3.53 -10.75
N ALA A 108 8.13 -2.59 -10.23
CA ALA A 108 8.21 -1.23 -10.74
C ALA A 108 8.78 -1.19 -12.17
N ARG A 109 8.07 -0.51 -13.08
CA ARG A 109 8.54 -0.23 -14.45
C ARG A 109 9.55 0.92 -14.48
N PRO A 110 10.31 1.14 -15.57
CA PRO A 110 11.20 2.30 -15.70
C PRO A 110 10.45 3.62 -15.40
N GLY A 111 10.98 4.39 -14.44
CA GLY A 111 10.37 5.64 -13.99
C GLY A 111 9.33 5.51 -12.87
N GLU A 112 9.01 4.29 -12.44
CA GLU A 112 8.23 4.01 -11.22
C GLU A 112 9.17 3.80 -10.03
N ILE A 113 8.68 4.11 -8.82
CA ILE A 113 9.46 3.89 -7.59
C ILE A 113 9.33 2.43 -7.22
N ASN A 114 10.48 1.76 -7.00
CA ASN A 114 10.47 0.42 -6.46
C ASN A 114 10.39 0.48 -4.92
N ILE A 115 9.29 0.00 -4.37
CA ILE A 115 9.08 -0.09 -2.92
C ILE A 115 9.51 -1.51 -2.51
N PRO A 116 10.52 -1.65 -1.62
CA PRO A 116 11.04 -2.94 -1.20
C PRO A 116 10.14 -3.68 -0.19
#